data_AF-A0A671KXH4-F1
#
_entry.id   AF-A0A671KXH4-F1
#
_cell.length_a   1.000
_cell.length_b   1.000
_cell.length_c   1.000
_cell.angle_alpha   90.00
_cell.angle_beta   90.00
_cell.angle_gamma   90.00
#
_symmetry.space_group_name_H-M   'P 1'
#
loop_
_entity.id
_entity.type
_entity.pdbx_description
1 polymer ?
#
loop_
_entity_poly.entity_id
_entity_poly.type
_entity_poly.pdbx_seq_one_letter_code
_entity_poly.pdbx_strand_id
1 'polypeptide(L)'
;MKCNINRRHIGLQQLETIAATTHGFLGPNKRPKLFQDEDAGDAMLVCSCSHLLECIELDGSVGQLLLQTVQAQQKLFHSRTAALVFLAGVWSRVALECLNRGITVLDIKTAMRKGLEVCLEVCKQSALSVEEVSRQKLKDFLKERKLQSKNTENAQNRSLDIQKLVTCLIPGLSEEFHGFVTLLTVEQASVVRRLQGQALNIALVNGDLCKKYRHVGFNKPGNVMHITDRANMSGVSLEELLIEDALRKLHEFSIDVVLVSSMAGVKLKDRVLGTNVLVIEGVKSSVLKDFSTCTGALLISYVTQIDENCVGQGVTVSQQRDFSRKKDFVAVSIVTASTSLVTAVISSSVSAKLQSLEDQFWSCAHRLHQALADGKLLHGAGTTELLCIQQLHQSKQTDMENPQESVVLELMAEAWMDYVSTLMMNSRSVGSKAEAWTAIAHQMRLYKDGEAISRDADGAGVYDNVTVKSEAWRRALDLVFLVLQSDTEIITGVSEGENLFLFC
;
A
#
# COMPACT_ATOMS: atom_id res chain seq x y z
N MET A 1 -41.31 -20.21 -26.30
CA MET A 1 -40.37 -19.30 -25.61
C MET A 1 -38.98 -19.93 -25.61
N LYS A 2 -38.06 -19.48 -26.47
CA LYS A 2 -36.65 -19.83 -26.38
C LYS A 2 -36.01 -18.80 -25.44
N CYS A 3 -35.74 -19.21 -24.19
CA CYS A 3 -35.01 -18.38 -23.24
C CYS A 3 -33.56 -18.33 -23.72
N ASN A 4 -33.17 -17.20 -24.29
CA ASN A 4 -31.78 -16.95 -24.66
C ASN A 4 -31.05 -16.57 -23.36
N ILE A 5 -30.51 -17.58 -22.67
CA ILE A 5 -29.69 -17.40 -21.47
C ILE A 5 -28.43 -16.66 -21.92
N ASN A 6 -28.40 -15.35 -21.69
CA ASN A 6 -27.17 -14.59 -21.83
C ASN A 6 -26.27 -15.00 -20.67
N ARG A 7 -25.47 -16.07 -20.84
CA ARG A 7 -24.49 -16.62 -19.88
C ARG A 7 -23.32 -15.65 -19.68
N ARG A 8 -23.57 -14.39 -19.33
CA ARG A 8 -22.54 -13.36 -19.16
C ARG A 8 -22.59 -12.86 -17.74
N HIS A 9 -21.64 -13.31 -16.92
CA HIS A 9 -21.47 -12.80 -15.58
C HIS A 9 -20.77 -11.43 -15.66
N ILE A 10 -21.56 -10.35 -15.68
CA ILE A 10 -21.09 -8.98 -15.91
C ILE A 10 -19.98 -8.59 -14.92
N GLY A 11 -20.14 -8.93 -13.64
CA GLY A 11 -19.13 -8.60 -12.64
C GLY A 11 -17.75 -9.24 -12.89
N LEU A 12 -17.69 -10.51 -13.29
CA LEU A 12 -16.42 -11.17 -13.62
C LEU A 12 -15.79 -10.56 -14.88
N GLN A 13 -16.60 -10.15 -15.86
CA GLN A 13 -16.12 -9.46 -17.07
C GLN A 13 -15.57 -8.07 -16.75
N GLN A 14 -16.21 -7.33 -15.85
CA GLN A 14 -15.71 -6.06 -15.35
C GLN A 14 -14.36 -6.25 -14.64
N LEU A 15 -14.24 -7.26 -13.77
CA LEU A 15 -13.00 -7.54 -13.03
C LEU A 15 -11.84 -7.89 -13.98
N GLU A 16 -12.11 -8.74 -14.98
CA GLU A 16 -11.16 -9.07 -16.05
C GLU A 16 -10.71 -7.82 -16.83
N THR A 17 -11.66 -6.97 -17.21
CA THR A 17 -11.39 -5.76 -18.00
C THR A 17 -10.55 -4.76 -17.21
N ILE A 18 -10.92 -4.49 -15.95
CA ILE A 18 -10.15 -3.58 -15.09
C ILE A 18 -8.73 -4.12 -14.88
N ALA A 19 -8.61 -5.42 -14.57
CA ALA A 19 -7.32 -6.06 -14.36
C ALA A 19 -6.40 -5.97 -15.59
N ALA A 20 -6.95 -6.15 -16.80
CA ALA A 20 -6.20 -6.05 -18.05
C ALA A 20 -5.52 -4.68 -18.22
N THR A 21 -6.15 -3.60 -17.77
CA THR A 21 -5.55 -2.25 -17.82
C THR A 21 -4.31 -2.12 -16.93
N THR A 22 -4.14 -3.00 -15.93
CA THR A 22 -3.06 -2.96 -14.93
C THR A 22 -1.89 -3.88 -15.27
N HIS A 23 -2.00 -4.71 -16.31
CA HIS A 23 -0.97 -5.69 -16.70
C HIS A 23 0.41 -5.07 -16.92
N GLY A 24 0.47 -3.82 -17.38
CA GLY A 24 1.74 -3.08 -17.55
C GLY A 24 2.52 -2.81 -16.27
N PHE A 25 1.93 -3.00 -15.09
CA PHE A 25 2.59 -2.85 -13.79
C PHE A 25 3.16 -4.15 -13.22
N LEU A 26 2.94 -5.29 -13.89
CA LEU A 26 3.47 -6.59 -13.44
C LEU A 26 4.95 -6.72 -13.83
N GLY A 27 5.80 -7.03 -12.86
CA GLY A 27 7.24 -7.22 -13.06
C GLY A 27 8.11 -6.01 -12.70
N PRO A 28 9.43 -6.10 -12.91
CA PRO A 28 10.38 -5.05 -12.53
C PRO A 28 10.29 -3.81 -13.43
N ASN A 29 10.06 -3.99 -14.74
CA ASN A 29 9.98 -2.89 -15.71
C ASN A 29 8.54 -2.42 -15.88
N LYS A 30 8.02 -1.73 -14.86
CA LYS A 30 6.66 -1.19 -14.89
C LYS A 30 6.49 -0.14 -15.99
N ARG A 31 5.34 -0.13 -16.64
CA ARG A 31 4.93 0.90 -17.59
C ARG A 31 4.13 1.97 -16.84
N PRO A 32 4.74 3.12 -16.48
CA PRO A 32 4.04 4.15 -15.73
C PRO A 32 2.92 4.79 -16.56
N LYS A 33 1.87 5.24 -15.89
CA LYS A 33 0.77 5.98 -16.50
C LYS A 33 0.81 7.44 -16.01
N LEU A 34 0.61 8.39 -16.92
CA LEU A 34 0.55 9.81 -16.57
C LEU A 34 -0.92 10.20 -16.41
N PHE A 35 -1.24 10.78 -15.26
CA PHE A 35 -2.55 11.36 -14.96
C PHE A 35 -2.41 12.87 -14.91
N GLN A 36 -3.42 13.56 -15.41
CA GLN A 36 -3.55 15.00 -15.30
C GLN A 36 -4.87 15.27 -14.60
N ASP A 37 -4.81 16.00 -13.49
CA ASP A 37 -6.01 16.50 -12.83
C ASP A 37 -6.51 17.71 -13.64
N GLU A 38 -7.76 17.64 -14.13
CA GLU A 38 -8.36 18.70 -14.94
C GLU A 38 -8.57 20.00 -14.15
N ASP A 39 -8.79 19.89 -12.83
CA ASP A 39 -9.08 21.02 -11.94
C ASP A 39 -7.80 21.63 -11.35
N ALA A 40 -6.83 20.79 -10.98
CA ALA A 40 -5.58 21.25 -10.34
C ALA A 40 -4.48 21.64 -11.34
N GLY A 41 -4.56 21.16 -12.60
CA GLY A 41 -3.53 21.37 -13.61
C GLY A 41 -2.19 20.65 -13.34
N ASP A 42 -2.11 19.89 -12.25
CA ASP A 42 -0.95 19.09 -11.86
C ASP A 42 -0.99 17.71 -12.52
N ALA A 43 0.20 17.23 -12.91
CA ALA A 43 0.38 15.91 -13.51
C ALA A 43 1.05 14.95 -12.51
N MET A 44 0.48 13.76 -12.36
CA MET A 44 0.98 12.70 -11.48
C MET A 44 1.43 11.48 -12.29
N LEU A 45 2.60 10.93 -11.95
CA LEU A 45 3.07 9.67 -12.52
C LEU A 45 2.66 8.49 -11.63
N VAL A 46 1.78 7.63 -12.13
CA VAL A 46 1.25 6.46 -11.43
C VAL A 46 2.00 5.19 -11.84
N CYS A 47 2.62 4.52 -10.87
CA CYS A 47 3.40 3.29 -11.04
C CYS A 47 2.91 2.12 -10.17
N SER A 48 1.75 2.24 -9.55
CA SER A 48 1.15 1.22 -8.68
C SER A 48 -0.31 0.99 -9.05
N CYS A 49 -0.79 -0.24 -8.86
CA CYS A 49 -2.20 -0.55 -9.11
C CYS A 49 -3.12 0.11 -8.07
N SER A 50 -2.66 0.33 -6.84
CA SER A 50 -3.45 1.00 -5.81
C SER A 50 -3.79 2.42 -6.21
N HIS A 51 -2.78 3.22 -6.58
CA HIS A 51 -2.98 4.60 -7.02
C HIS A 51 -3.76 4.66 -8.33
N LEU A 52 -3.52 3.72 -9.25
CA LEU A 52 -4.30 3.67 -10.49
C LEU A 52 -5.79 3.48 -10.22
N LEU A 53 -6.16 2.57 -9.32
CA LEU A 53 -7.56 2.30 -8.99
C LEU A 53 -8.20 3.43 -8.15
N GLU A 54 -7.40 4.26 -7.47
CA GLU A 54 -7.85 5.47 -6.77
C GLU A 54 -8.08 6.64 -7.74
N CYS A 55 -7.32 6.71 -8.84
CA CYS A 55 -7.47 7.74 -9.86
C CYS A 55 -8.54 7.43 -10.92
N ILE A 56 -9.01 6.19 -11.02
CA ILE A 56 -10.08 5.82 -11.97
C ILE A 56 -11.41 5.90 -11.23
N GLU A 57 -12.39 6.58 -11.83
CA GLU A 57 -13.78 6.54 -11.36
C GLU A 57 -14.34 5.13 -11.54
N LEU A 58 -14.46 4.41 -10.43
CA LEU A 58 -15.02 3.07 -10.37
C LEU A 58 -16.48 3.16 -9.91
N ASP A 59 -17.38 3.50 -10.81
CA ASP A 59 -18.81 3.67 -10.52
C ASP A 59 -19.53 2.36 -10.16
N GLY A 60 -18.90 1.21 -10.44
CA GLY A 60 -19.46 -0.12 -10.17
C GLY A 60 -19.03 -0.73 -8.84
N SER A 61 -19.93 -1.49 -8.20
CA SER A 61 -19.67 -2.22 -6.95
C SER A 61 -18.45 -3.15 -7.03
N VAL A 62 -18.24 -3.81 -8.17
CA VAL A 62 -17.10 -4.69 -8.42
C VAL A 62 -15.77 -3.93 -8.41
N GLY A 63 -15.75 -2.72 -8.97
CA GLY A 63 -14.58 -1.86 -8.96
C GLY A 63 -14.21 -1.45 -7.52
N GLN A 64 -15.21 -1.07 -6.72
CA GLN A 64 -15.01 -0.74 -5.31
C GLN A 64 -14.51 -1.93 -4.49
N LEU A 65 -15.07 -3.13 -4.71
CA LEU A 65 -14.59 -4.35 -4.06
C LEU A 65 -13.13 -4.67 -4.41
N LEU A 66 -12.74 -4.51 -5.68
CA LEU A 66 -11.36 -4.65 -6.11
C LEU A 66 -10.45 -3.62 -5.43
N LEU A 67 -10.86 -2.34 -5.42
CA LEU A 67 -10.10 -1.26 -4.78
C LEU A 67 -9.89 -1.54 -3.28
N GLN A 68 -10.95 -1.90 -2.56
CA GLN A 68 -10.86 -2.24 -1.13
C GLN A 68 -9.93 -3.44 -0.88
N THR A 69 -10.00 -4.48 -1.73
CA THR A 69 -9.13 -5.67 -1.64
C THR A 69 -7.66 -5.29 -1.87
N VAL A 70 -7.39 -4.42 -2.85
CA VAL A 70 -6.05 -3.90 -3.14
C VAL A 70 -5.54 -3.01 -2.01
N GLN A 71 -6.37 -2.13 -1.46
CA GLN A 71 -6.04 -1.29 -0.31
C GLN A 71 -5.73 -2.12 0.93
N ALA A 72 -6.49 -3.19 1.19
CA ALA A 72 -6.21 -4.13 2.26
C ALA A 72 -4.85 -4.84 2.08
N GLN A 73 -4.47 -5.18 0.84
CA GLN A 73 -3.14 -5.75 0.53
C GLN A 73 -2.03 -4.72 0.72
N GLN A 74 -2.24 -3.50 0.23
CA GLN A 74 -1.29 -2.41 0.34
C GLN A 74 -1.05 -2.03 1.80
N LYS A 75 -2.10 -1.91 2.61
CA LYS A 75 -2.01 -1.54 4.03
C LYS A 75 -1.19 -2.52 4.88
N LEU A 76 -1.24 -3.81 4.55
CA LEU A 76 -0.55 -4.84 5.34
C LEU A 76 0.87 -5.11 4.83
N PHE A 77 1.07 -5.16 3.50
CA PHE A 77 2.33 -5.63 2.92
C PHE A 77 3.04 -4.61 2.03
N HIS A 78 2.38 -3.51 1.65
CA HIS A 78 2.87 -2.50 0.70
C HIS A 78 3.44 -3.11 -0.61
N SER A 79 2.99 -4.32 -0.98
CA SER A 79 3.56 -5.06 -2.10
C SER A 79 2.60 -6.08 -2.71
N ARG A 80 2.95 -6.52 -3.93
CA ARG A 80 2.20 -7.48 -4.76
C ARG A 80 0.75 -7.11 -5.09
N THR A 81 0.40 -5.83 -5.04
CA THR A 81 -0.92 -5.35 -5.52
C THR A 81 -1.14 -5.65 -7.00
N ALA A 82 -0.11 -5.51 -7.85
CA ALA A 82 -0.21 -5.86 -9.28
C ALA A 82 -0.47 -7.35 -9.53
N ALA A 83 0.16 -8.24 -8.75
CA ALA A 83 -0.06 -9.68 -8.89
C ALA A 83 -1.47 -10.07 -8.44
N LEU A 84 -1.96 -9.48 -7.34
CA LEU A 84 -3.34 -9.67 -6.87
C LEU A 84 -4.35 -9.27 -7.95
N VAL A 85 -4.25 -8.05 -8.49
CA VAL A 85 -5.18 -7.55 -9.52
C VAL A 85 -5.12 -8.42 -10.78
N PHE A 86 -3.92 -8.78 -11.23
CA PHE A 86 -3.74 -9.66 -12.40
C PHE A 86 -4.45 -11.00 -12.20
N LEU A 87 -4.22 -11.65 -11.05
CA LEU A 87 -4.81 -12.96 -10.74
C LEU A 87 -6.32 -12.89 -10.60
N ALA A 88 -6.85 -11.84 -9.97
CA ALA A 88 -8.30 -11.62 -9.90
C ALA A 88 -8.91 -11.53 -11.31
N GLY A 89 -8.23 -10.88 -12.26
CA GLY A 89 -8.65 -10.81 -13.65
C GLY A 89 -8.61 -12.17 -14.37
N VAL A 90 -7.48 -12.87 -14.33
CA VAL A 90 -7.36 -14.15 -15.06
C VAL A 90 -8.21 -15.26 -14.45
N TRP A 91 -8.40 -15.29 -13.13
CA TRP A 91 -9.29 -16.26 -12.49
C TRP A 91 -10.77 -15.93 -12.67
N SER A 92 -11.12 -14.65 -12.87
CA SER A 92 -12.47 -14.29 -13.34
C SER A 92 -12.76 -14.89 -14.71
N ARG A 93 -11.78 -14.84 -15.63
CA ARG A 93 -11.89 -15.48 -16.94
C ARG A 93 -12.00 -17.01 -16.82
N VAL A 94 -11.25 -17.64 -15.91
CA VAL A 94 -11.40 -19.08 -15.63
C VAL A 94 -12.83 -19.40 -15.19
N ALA A 95 -13.36 -18.67 -14.21
CA ALA A 95 -14.73 -18.88 -13.72
C ALA A 95 -15.78 -18.66 -14.82
N LEU A 96 -15.63 -17.61 -15.65
CA LEU A 96 -16.48 -17.36 -16.81
C LEU A 96 -16.47 -18.52 -17.82
N GLU A 97 -15.28 -19.05 -18.14
CA GLU A 97 -15.13 -20.17 -19.05
C GLU A 97 -15.79 -21.45 -18.50
N CYS A 98 -15.66 -21.69 -17.19
CA CYS A 98 -16.34 -22.81 -16.52
C CYS A 98 -17.87 -22.66 -16.55
N LEU A 99 -18.40 -21.45 -16.31
CA LEU A 99 -19.84 -21.16 -16.42
C LEU A 99 -20.34 -21.38 -17.85
N ASN A 100 -19.56 -20.98 -18.86
CA ASN A 100 -19.89 -21.20 -20.27
C ASN A 100 -19.97 -22.70 -20.61
N ARG A 101 -19.10 -23.50 -20.01
CA ARG A 101 -19.09 -24.98 -20.11
C ARG A 101 -20.19 -25.66 -19.29
N GLY A 102 -20.99 -24.90 -18.53
CA GLY A 102 -22.11 -25.42 -17.74
C GLY A 102 -21.71 -26.05 -16.40
N ILE A 103 -20.50 -25.77 -15.90
CA ILE A 103 -20.06 -26.19 -14.56
C ILE A 103 -20.78 -25.32 -13.52
N THR A 104 -21.26 -25.92 -12.44
CA THR A 104 -22.01 -25.17 -11.41
C THR A 104 -21.08 -24.24 -10.62
N VAL A 105 -21.63 -23.15 -10.08
CA VAL A 105 -20.86 -22.22 -9.22
C VAL A 105 -20.20 -22.95 -8.05
N LEU A 106 -20.87 -23.95 -7.46
CA LEU A 106 -20.34 -24.72 -6.34
C LEU A 106 -19.12 -25.57 -6.75
N ASP A 107 -19.21 -26.25 -7.90
CA ASP A 107 -18.12 -27.08 -8.42
C ASP A 107 -16.92 -26.23 -8.83
N ILE A 108 -17.17 -25.06 -9.46
CA ILE A 108 -16.12 -24.08 -9.79
C ILE A 108 -15.38 -23.66 -8.52
N LYS A 109 -16.11 -23.24 -7.49
CA LYS A 109 -15.51 -22.80 -6.22
C LYS A 109 -14.68 -23.89 -5.56
N THR A 110 -15.20 -25.11 -5.52
CA THR A 110 -14.55 -26.25 -4.87
C THR A 110 -13.26 -26.61 -5.61
N ALA A 111 -13.33 -26.74 -6.94
CA ALA A 111 -12.19 -27.06 -7.77
C ALA A 111 -11.13 -25.95 -7.77
N MET A 112 -11.52 -24.68 -7.87
CA MET A 112 -10.57 -23.56 -7.84
C MET A 112 -9.88 -23.41 -6.49
N ARG A 113 -10.60 -23.64 -5.39
CA ARG A 113 -10.01 -23.65 -4.04
C ARG A 113 -8.98 -24.75 -3.90
N LYS A 114 -9.32 -25.98 -4.33
CA LYS A 114 -8.38 -27.11 -4.34
C LYS A 114 -7.15 -26.81 -5.20
N GLY A 115 -7.32 -26.23 -6.40
CA GLY A 115 -6.22 -25.80 -7.25
C GLY A 115 -5.30 -24.78 -6.55
N LEU A 116 -5.87 -23.79 -5.84
CA LEU A 116 -5.07 -22.86 -5.06
C LEU A 116 -4.35 -23.53 -3.88
N GLU A 117 -4.99 -24.46 -3.18
CA GLU A 117 -4.37 -25.23 -2.09
C GLU A 117 -3.16 -26.02 -2.57
N VAL A 118 -3.26 -26.64 -3.74
CA VAL A 118 -2.13 -27.31 -4.42
C VAL A 118 -0.98 -26.31 -4.65
N CYS A 119 -1.26 -25.13 -5.21
CA CYS A 119 -0.24 -24.10 -5.43
C CYS A 119 0.39 -23.59 -4.13
N LEU A 120 -0.41 -23.42 -3.07
CA LEU A 120 0.08 -22.99 -1.75
C LEU A 120 0.98 -24.06 -1.10
N GLU A 121 0.71 -25.34 -1.35
CA GLU A 121 1.58 -26.41 -0.87
C GLU A 121 2.93 -26.42 -1.61
N VAL A 122 2.94 -26.14 -2.92
CA VAL A 122 4.18 -25.91 -3.69
C VAL A 122 4.99 -24.77 -3.08
N CYS A 123 4.36 -23.66 -2.68
CA CYS A 123 5.05 -22.58 -1.98
C CYS A 123 5.71 -23.06 -0.67
N LYS A 124 5.04 -23.89 0.13
CA LYS A 124 5.63 -24.40 1.38
C LYS A 124 6.83 -25.31 1.12
N GLN A 125 6.74 -26.18 0.11
CA GLN A 125 7.77 -27.16 -0.23
C GLN A 125 8.98 -26.55 -0.92
N SER A 126 8.79 -25.48 -1.69
CA SER A 126 9.85 -24.77 -2.41
C SER A 126 10.49 -23.61 -1.65
N ALA A 127 10.05 -23.35 -0.41
CA ALA A 127 10.57 -22.27 0.41
C ALA A 127 12.00 -22.54 0.90
N LEU A 128 12.89 -21.58 0.67
CA LEU A 128 14.29 -21.57 1.10
C LEU A 128 14.46 -20.77 2.39
N SER A 129 15.43 -21.13 3.24
CA SER A 129 15.74 -20.33 4.43
C SER A 129 16.48 -19.04 4.04
N VAL A 130 16.11 -17.92 4.67
CA VAL A 130 16.81 -16.63 4.50
C VAL A 130 18.29 -16.74 4.88
N GLU A 131 18.63 -17.58 5.86
CA GLU A 131 20.01 -17.80 6.28
C GLU A 131 20.84 -18.51 5.20
N GLU A 132 20.24 -19.44 4.46
CA GLU A 132 20.90 -20.14 3.34
C GLU A 132 21.17 -19.17 2.19
N VAL A 133 20.16 -18.37 1.82
CA VAL A 133 20.29 -17.34 0.79
C VAL A 133 21.32 -16.28 1.19
N SER A 134 21.30 -15.84 2.45
CA SER A 134 22.25 -14.84 2.96
C SER A 134 23.67 -15.38 2.97
N ARG A 135 23.90 -16.62 3.42
CA ARG A 135 25.21 -17.27 3.37
C ARG A 135 25.71 -17.43 1.94
N GLN A 136 24.83 -17.78 1.00
CA GLN A 136 25.18 -17.93 -0.41
C GLN A 136 25.57 -16.58 -1.03
N LYS A 137 24.72 -15.54 -0.86
CA LYS A 137 25.03 -14.18 -1.34
C LYS A 137 26.29 -13.60 -0.69
N LEU A 138 26.52 -13.86 0.60
CA LEU A 138 27.73 -13.41 1.29
C LEU A 138 28.97 -14.09 0.72
N LYS A 139 28.91 -15.40 0.40
CA LYS A 139 30.01 -16.10 -0.27
C LYS A 139 30.26 -15.56 -1.66
N ASP A 140 29.22 -15.25 -2.43
CA ASP A 140 29.35 -14.69 -3.78
C ASP A 140 29.91 -13.25 -3.72
N PHE A 141 29.44 -12.42 -2.79
CA PHE A 141 29.98 -11.08 -2.54
C PHE A 141 31.44 -11.09 -2.06
N LEU A 142 31.82 -12.03 -1.18
CA LEU A 142 33.20 -12.20 -0.69
C LEU A 142 34.14 -12.78 -1.77
N LYS A 143 33.62 -13.53 -2.74
CA LYS A 143 34.40 -13.95 -3.91
C LYS A 143 34.67 -12.79 -4.86
N GLU A 144 33.71 -11.89 -5.03
CA GLU A 144 33.84 -10.71 -5.91
C GLU A 144 34.69 -9.59 -5.31
N ARG A 145 34.73 -9.44 -3.98
CA ARG A 145 35.60 -8.48 -3.30
C ARG A 145 36.66 -9.22 -2.48
N LYS A 146 37.92 -9.20 -2.95
CA LYS A 146 39.13 -9.56 -2.18
C LYS A 146 39.34 -8.61 -0.98
N LEU A 147 38.42 -8.59 -0.03
CA LEU A 147 38.54 -7.80 1.19
C LEU A 147 38.42 -8.74 2.39
N GLN A 148 39.57 -9.09 2.98
CA GLN A 148 39.62 -9.65 4.32
C GLN A 148 39.09 -8.59 5.28
N SER A 149 37.88 -8.78 5.78
CA SER A 149 37.36 -8.00 6.90
C SER A 149 37.05 -8.96 8.05
N LYS A 150 37.94 -8.96 9.05
CA LYS A 150 37.66 -9.45 10.39
C LYS A 150 36.71 -8.44 11.03
N ASN A 151 35.41 -8.72 11.03
CA ASN A 151 34.39 -8.24 11.98
C ASN A 151 33.00 -8.62 11.43
N THR A 152 32.68 -9.91 11.45
CA THR A 152 31.41 -10.42 10.90
C THR A 152 30.73 -11.37 11.87
N GLU A 153 30.76 -11.07 13.16
CA GLU A 153 30.12 -11.93 14.18
C GLU A 153 28.89 -11.31 14.86
N ASN A 154 28.55 -10.03 14.63
CA ASN A 154 27.42 -9.36 15.31
C ASN A 154 26.25 -8.91 14.42
N ALA A 155 26.11 -9.44 13.20
CA ALA A 155 25.01 -9.09 12.28
C ALA A 155 23.86 -10.13 12.27
N GLN A 156 23.82 -11.06 13.23
CA GLN A 156 22.96 -12.24 13.16
C GLN A 156 21.53 -12.06 13.66
N ASN A 157 21.10 -10.88 14.11
CA ASN A 157 19.69 -10.63 14.45
C ASN A 157 19.37 -9.14 14.38
N ARG A 158 19.09 -8.62 13.18
CA ARG A 158 18.55 -7.26 13.02
C ARG A 158 17.16 -7.37 12.43
N SER A 159 16.14 -7.27 13.29
CA SER A 159 14.77 -7.02 12.85
C SER A 159 14.68 -5.58 12.34
N LEU A 160 14.23 -5.38 11.11
CA LEU A 160 13.88 -4.06 10.60
C LEU A 160 12.55 -3.64 11.23
N ASP A 161 12.55 -2.65 12.11
CA ASP A 161 11.33 -2.09 12.67
C ASP A 161 10.77 -1.02 11.72
N ILE A 162 9.78 -1.39 10.91
CA ILE A 162 9.13 -0.48 9.97
C ILE A 162 8.46 0.68 10.69
N GLN A 163 7.96 0.49 11.92
CA GLN A 163 7.22 1.54 12.62
C GLN A 163 8.11 2.75 12.95
N LYS A 164 9.44 2.54 12.96
CA LYS A 164 10.44 3.56 13.19
C LYS A 164 10.92 4.26 11.92
N LEU A 165 10.52 3.78 10.75
CA LEU A 165 10.84 4.45 9.49
C LEU A 165 9.79 5.53 9.20
N VAL A 166 10.26 6.67 8.70
CA VAL A 166 9.43 7.77 8.21
C VAL A 166 9.95 8.19 6.84
N THR A 167 9.08 8.74 6.00
CA THR A 167 9.45 9.29 4.70
C THR A 167 9.18 10.79 4.68
N CYS A 168 10.09 11.55 4.08
CA CYS A 168 9.89 12.97 3.80
C CYS A 168 10.22 13.23 2.32
N LEU A 169 9.24 13.73 1.57
CA LEU A 169 9.39 14.02 0.16
C LEU A 169 9.92 15.44 -0.03
N ILE A 170 11.06 15.60 -0.71
CA ILE A 170 11.67 16.91 -0.96
C ILE A 170 11.85 17.12 -2.47
N PRO A 171 11.20 18.12 -3.09
CA PRO A 171 11.53 18.52 -4.45
C PRO A 171 12.96 19.09 -4.49
N GLY A 172 13.93 18.39 -5.11
CA GLY A 172 15.33 18.85 -5.14
C GLY A 172 16.40 17.76 -4.98
N LEU A 173 17.60 18.17 -4.56
CA LEU A 173 18.78 17.31 -4.37
C LEU A 173 18.82 16.69 -2.96
N SER A 174 19.38 15.47 -2.86
CA SER A 174 19.31 14.58 -1.70
C SER A 174 20.52 14.73 -0.76
N GLU A 175 20.27 14.66 0.56
CA GLU A 175 21.23 14.35 1.63
C GLU A 175 20.56 13.36 2.64
N GLU A 176 21.33 12.74 3.54
CA GLU A 176 20.84 11.82 4.59
C GLU A 176 20.53 12.58 5.90
N PHE A 177 19.45 12.20 6.62
CA PHE A 177 19.03 12.89 7.85
C PHE A 177 18.68 11.93 8.99
N HIS A 178 18.87 12.40 10.22
CA HIS A 178 18.52 11.69 11.45
C HIS A 178 17.31 12.34 12.14
N GLY A 179 16.47 11.53 12.79
CA GLY A 179 15.25 11.98 13.48
C GLY A 179 14.02 12.08 12.57
N PHE A 180 12.96 12.74 13.06
CA PHE A 180 11.74 13.01 12.29
C PHE A 180 11.93 14.28 11.46
N VAL A 181 11.93 14.15 10.13
CA VAL A 181 12.09 15.29 9.21
C VAL A 181 10.78 15.57 8.48
N THR A 182 10.41 16.85 8.40
CA THR A 182 9.24 17.31 7.65
C THR A 182 9.54 18.62 6.92
N LEU A 183 8.72 18.95 5.91
CA LEU A 183 8.77 20.23 5.21
C LEU A 183 7.82 21.23 5.86
N LEU A 184 8.32 22.45 6.06
CA LEU A 184 7.57 23.58 6.60
C LEU A 184 7.61 24.76 5.63
N THR A 185 6.62 25.65 5.71
CA THR A 185 6.65 26.91 4.95
C THR A 185 7.73 27.85 5.48
N VAL A 186 8.09 28.87 4.70
CA VAL A 186 9.07 29.89 5.12
C VAL A 186 8.64 30.60 6.42
N GLU A 187 7.34 30.86 6.57
CA GLU A 187 6.79 31.53 7.74
C GLU A 187 7.00 30.66 9.00
N GLN A 188 6.69 29.36 8.91
CA GLN A 188 6.93 28.40 9.99
C GLN A 188 8.43 28.20 10.26
N ALA A 189 9.27 28.21 9.23
CA ALA A 189 10.72 28.14 9.39
C ALA A 189 11.28 29.31 10.20
N SER A 190 10.63 30.48 10.14
CA SER A 190 11.00 31.62 11.00
C SER A 190 10.80 31.32 12.49
N VAL A 191 9.75 30.55 12.84
CA VAL A 191 9.49 30.09 14.21
C VAL A 191 10.56 29.10 14.64
N VAL A 192 10.93 28.17 13.76
CA VAL A 192 11.98 27.17 14.01
C VAL A 192 13.31 27.82 14.36
N ARG A 193 13.72 28.88 13.66
CA ARG A 193 14.95 29.63 13.98
C ARG A 193 14.92 30.26 15.39
N ARG A 194 13.73 30.62 15.89
CA ARG A 194 13.56 31.18 17.24
C ARG A 194 13.58 30.10 18.32
N LEU A 195 13.07 28.91 18.01
CA LEU A 195 13.01 27.76 18.91
C LEU A 195 14.28 26.88 18.89
N GLN A 196 15.15 27.06 17.89
CA GLN A 196 16.34 26.24 17.71
C GLN A 196 17.30 26.30 18.91
N GLY A 197 17.79 25.13 19.32
CA GLY A 197 18.73 25.00 20.44
C GLY A 197 18.10 25.06 21.84
N GLN A 198 16.78 25.19 21.94
CA GLN A 198 16.04 25.13 23.20
C GLN A 198 15.46 23.72 23.43
N ALA A 199 15.24 23.37 24.69
CA ALA A 199 14.46 22.19 25.07
C ALA A 199 12.97 22.58 25.10
N LEU A 200 12.20 22.01 24.20
CA LEU A 200 10.85 22.43 23.89
C LEU A 200 9.80 21.49 24.49
N ASN A 201 8.65 22.08 24.82
CA ASN A 201 7.45 21.37 25.23
C ASN A 201 6.60 21.00 24.02
N ILE A 202 6.07 19.77 24.03
CA ILE A 202 5.33 19.20 22.91
C ILE A 202 3.94 18.73 23.33
N ALA A 203 2.96 18.97 22.46
CA ALA A 203 1.62 18.38 22.53
C ALA A 203 1.36 17.48 21.31
N LEU A 204 0.65 16.37 21.53
CA LEU A 204 0.38 15.36 20.51
C LEU A 204 -1.13 15.24 20.27
N VAL A 205 -1.58 15.61 19.07
CA VAL A 205 -3.00 15.64 18.71
C VAL A 205 -3.29 14.55 17.68
N ASN A 206 -4.06 13.54 18.09
CA ASN A 206 -4.58 12.47 17.24
C ASN A 206 -6.01 12.81 16.79
N GLY A 207 -6.13 13.86 15.98
CA GLY A 207 -7.35 14.41 15.42
C GLY A 207 -7.04 15.55 14.46
N ASP A 208 -8.05 16.22 13.89
CA ASP A 208 -7.80 17.48 13.18
C ASP A 208 -7.85 18.66 14.14
N LEU A 209 -7.01 19.64 13.85
CA LEU A 209 -6.98 20.92 14.52
C LEU A 209 -7.88 21.92 13.77
N CYS A 210 -9.11 21.48 13.48
CA CYS A 210 -10.12 22.17 12.68
C CYS A 210 -11.51 22.04 13.32
N LYS A 211 -12.34 23.09 13.19
CA LYS A 211 -13.75 23.09 13.66
C LYS A 211 -14.59 21.94 13.10
N LYS A 212 -14.27 21.46 11.90
CA LYS A 212 -15.02 20.42 11.19
C LYS A 212 -14.77 19.02 11.76
N TYR A 213 -13.72 18.82 12.54
CA TYR A 213 -13.38 17.50 13.06
C TYR A 213 -14.38 17.02 14.10
N ARG A 214 -14.88 15.81 13.88
CA ARG A 214 -15.80 15.10 14.76
C ARG A 214 -15.27 13.70 14.95
N HIS A 215 -15.20 13.25 16.20
CA HIS A 215 -14.78 11.89 16.48
C HIS A 215 -15.72 10.90 15.78
N VAL A 216 -15.17 9.77 15.39
CA VAL A 216 -15.90 8.69 14.71
C VAL A 216 -17.00 8.21 15.67
N GLY A 217 -18.26 8.57 15.40
CA GLY A 217 -19.39 8.37 16.32
C GLY A 217 -20.29 9.60 16.50
N PHE A 218 -19.78 10.81 16.26
CA PHE A 218 -20.57 12.05 16.31
C PHE A 218 -21.09 12.46 14.93
N ASN A 219 -21.96 11.64 14.36
CA ASN A 219 -22.70 12.01 13.15
C ASN A 219 -23.86 12.91 13.56
N LYS A 220 -23.82 14.21 13.22
CA LYS A 220 -25.02 15.07 13.36
C LYS A 220 -26.04 14.57 12.33
N PRO A 221 -27.17 13.97 12.73
CA PRO A 221 -28.22 13.69 11.79
C PRO A 221 -28.86 15.03 11.38
N GLY A 222 -29.15 15.21 10.09
CA GLY A 222 -29.54 16.52 9.53
C GLY A 222 -30.81 17.15 10.13
N ASN A 223 -31.59 16.38 10.88
CA ASN A 223 -32.81 16.77 11.57
C ASN A 223 -32.62 17.17 13.04
N VAL A 224 -31.39 17.16 13.57
CA VAL A 224 -31.10 17.55 14.96
C VAL A 224 -30.41 18.90 15.00
N MET A 225 -31.17 19.94 15.38
CA MET A 225 -30.61 21.24 15.76
C MET A 225 -30.22 21.22 17.25
N HIS A 226 -28.96 21.47 17.55
CA HIS A 226 -28.51 21.60 18.93
C HIS A 226 -28.85 23.00 19.46
N ILE A 227 -29.20 23.10 20.75
CA ILE A 227 -29.58 24.35 21.42
C ILE A 227 -28.45 25.40 21.33
N THR A 228 -27.19 24.98 21.21
CA THR A 228 -26.03 25.86 20.98
C THR A 228 -26.01 26.54 19.61
N ASP A 229 -26.70 26.00 18.59
CA ASP A 229 -26.80 26.64 17.27
C ASP A 229 -27.74 27.88 17.32
N ARG A 230 -28.59 28.01 18.35
CA ARG A 230 -29.41 29.21 18.61
C ARG A 230 -28.65 30.36 19.29
N ALA A 231 -27.44 30.12 19.80
CA ALA A 231 -26.69 31.09 20.61
C ALA A 231 -25.80 32.06 19.80
N ASN A 232 -25.90 32.10 18.47
CA ASN A 232 -25.17 33.07 17.63
C ASN A 232 -25.80 34.49 17.64
N MET A 233 -26.15 35.00 18.82
CA MET A 233 -26.61 36.40 19.00
C MET A 233 -25.48 37.35 19.43
N SER A 234 -24.28 36.83 19.70
CA SER A 234 -23.04 37.60 19.82
C SER A 234 -22.22 37.38 18.55
N GLY A 235 -21.92 38.42 17.78
CA GLY A 235 -21.30 38.35 16.43
C GLY A 235 -19.91 37.72 16.31
N VAL A 236 -19.44 36.94 17.28
CA VAL A 236 -18.20 36.15 17.23
C VAL A 236 -18.55 34.75 16.71
N SER A 237 -17.89 34.33 15.64
CA SER A 237 -18.10 32.98 15.10
C SER A 237 -17.64 31.91 16.10
N LEU A 238 -18.39 30.81 16.23
CA LEU A 238 -17.98 29.65 17.05
C LEU A 238 -16.58 29.11 16.68
N GLU A 239 -16.12 29.36 15.44
CA GLU A 239 -14.76 29.03 15.01
C GLU A 239 -13.71 29.87 15.74
N GLU A 240 -13.97 31.17 15.90
CA GLU A 240 -13.07 32.10 16.58
C GLU A 240 -12.92 31.74 18.06
N LEU A 241 -14.02 31.38 18.74
CA LEU A 241 -13.98 30.94 20.13
C LEU A 241 -13.15 29.67 20.32
N LEU A 242 -13.23 28.71 19.38
CA LEU A 242 -12.42 27.49 19.43
C LEU A 242 -10.93 27.79 19.19
N ILE A 243 -10.62 28.73 18.29
CA ILE A 243 -9.26 29.19 18.03
C ILE A 243 -8.69 29.90 19.26
N GLU A 244 -9.45 30.80 19.86
CA GLU A 244 -9.05 31.51 21.08
C GLU A 244 -8.83 30.56 22.27
N ASP A 245 -9.71 29.57 22.45
CA ASP A 245 -9.56 28.55 23.49
C ASP A 245 -8.32 27.68 23.25
N ALA A 246 -8.08 27.25 22.01
CA ALA A 246 -6.89 26.51 21.63
C ALA A 246 -5.61 27.32 21.90
N LEU A 247 -5.56 28.59 21.47
CA LEU A 247 -4.42 29.48 21.72
C LEU A 247 -4.18 29.71 23.22
N ARG A 248 -5.25 29.91 23.99
CA ARG A 248 -5.20 30.05 25.44
C ARG A 248 -4.58 28.81 26.09
N LYS A 249 -5.04 27.61 25.70
CA LYS A 249 -4.51 26.35 26.23
C LYS A 249 -3.05 26.13 25.87
N LEU A 250 -2.65 26.38 24.62
CA LEU A 250 -1.26 26.28 24.20
C LEU A 250 -0.34 27.21 25.00
N HIS A 251 -0.79 28.43 25.28
CA HIS A 251 -0.05 29.39 26.10
C HIS A 251 -0.04 29.01 27.59
N GLU A 252 -1.19 28.61 28.16
CA GLU A 252 -1.34 28.20 29.57
C GLU A 252 -0.34 27.10 29.94
N PHE A 253 -0.17 26.11 29.06
CA PHE A 253 0.73 24.98 29.28
C PHE A 253 2.12 25.12 28.63
N SER A 254 2.46 26.32 28.15
CA SER A 254 3.77 26.64 27.55
C SER A 254 4.18 25.64 26.45
N ILE A 255 3.26 25.30 25.55
CA ILE A 255 3.53 24.39 24.43
C ILE A 255 4.27 25.12 23.31
N ASP A 256 5.40 24.57 22.86
CA ASP A 256 6.19 25.14 21.76
C ASP A 256 5.99 24.39 20.44
N VAL A 257 5.71 23.09 20.48
CA VAL A 257 5.52 22.25 19.29
C VAL A 257 4.22 21.44 19.40
N VAL A 258 3.42 21.44 18.34
CA VAL A 258 2.19 20.64 18.25
C VAL A 258 2.29 19.72 17.05
N LEU A 259 2.32 18.40 17.28
CA LEU A 259 2.23 17.41 16.22
C LEU A 259 0.77 16.97 16.05
N VAL A 260 0.25 17.08 14.83
CA VAL A 260 -1.14 16.80 14.50
C VAL A 260 -1.20 15.66 13.49
N SER A 261 -2.03 14.65 13.75
CA SER A 261 -2.18 13.50 12.85
C SER A 261 -2.78 13.86 11.49
N SER A 262 -3.59 14.91 11.47
CA SER A 262 -4.33 15.39 10.31
C SER A 262 -4.03 16.88 10.09
N MET A 263 -4.97 17.64 9.54
CA MET A 263 -4.80 19.03 9.12
C MET A 263 -5.11 20.03 10.23
N ALA A 264 -4.46 21.19 10.15
CA ALA A 264 -4.76 22.35 11.00
C ALA A 264 -5.46 23.47 10.21
N GLY A 265 -6.43 24.14 10.85
CA GLY A 265 -7.19 25.20 10.20
C GLY A 265 -6.30 26.38 9.83
N VAL A 266 -6.46 26.92 8.61
CA VAL A 266 -5.62 28.02 8.07
C VAL A 266 -5.55 29.21 9.03
N LYS A 267 -6.72 29.68 9.51
CA LYS A 267 -6.80 30.80 10.48
C LYS A 267 -6.01 30.56 11.76
N LEU A 268 -6.01 29.31 12.25
CA LEU A 268 -5.27 28.98 13.44
C LEU A 268 -3.76 28.96 13.16
N LYS A 269 -3.33 28.37 12.05
CA LYS A 269 -1.91 28.39 11.65
C LYS A 269 -1.38 29.82 11.60
N ASP A 270 -2.13 30.75 11.00
CA ASP A 270 -1.74 32.16 10.92
C ASP A 270 -1.60 32.82 12.31
N ARG A 271 -2.53 32.53 13.23
CA ARG A 271 -2.50 33.08 14.61
C ARG A 271 -1.33 32.54 15.42
N VAL A 272 -1.04 31.25 15.28
CA VAL A 272 -0.04 30.51 16.08
C VAL A 272 1.40 30.91 15.69
N LEU A 273 1.62 31.38 14.45
CA LEU A 273 2.92 31.95 14.01
C LEU A 273 3.38 33.14 14.89
N GLY A 274 2.44 33.94 15.38
CA GLY A 274 2.72 35.09 16.25
C GLY A 274 3.06 34.72 17.69
N THR A 275 2.70 33.51 18.14
CA THR A 275 2.91 33.04 19.52
C THR A 275 4.12 32.11 19.65
N ASN A 276 4.94 32.00 18.60
CA ASN A 276 6.14 31.13 18.56
C ASN A 276 5.86 29.63 18.76
N VAL A 277 4.64 29.17 18.46
CA VAL A 277 4.33 27.74 18.54
C VAL A 277 4.40 27.15 17.13
N LEU A 278 5.04 25.99 17.00
CA LEU A 278 5.21 25.29 15.74
C LEU A 278 4.16 24.18 15.59
N VAL A 279 3.26 24.33 14.63
CA VAL A 279 2.25 23.31 14.31
C VAL A 279 2.70 22.50 13.09
N ILE A 280 2.71 21.18 13.22
CA ILE A 280 3.10 20.25 12.16
C ILE A 280 1.96 19.29 11.91
N GLU A 281 1.47 19.30 10.68
CA GLU A 281 0.29 18.57 10.24
C GLU A 281 0.66 17.31 9.44
N GLY A 282 -0.29 16.38 9.31
CA GLY A 282 -0.11 15.14 8.55
C GLY A 282 0.87 14.14 9.17
N VAL A 283 1.07 14.19 10.49
CA VAL A 283 2.02 13.32 11.20
C VAL A 283 1.44 11.91 11.33
N LYS A 284 2.18 10.88 10.88
CA LYS A 284 1.73 9.48 11.00
C LYS A 284 1.51 9.10 12.48
N SER A 285 0.48 8.29 12.74
CA SER A 285 0.15 7.81 14.10
C SER A 285 1.33 7.08 14.78
N SER A 286 2.17 6.37 14.02
CA SER A 286 3.40 5.74 14.55
C SER A 286 4.39 6.76 15.12
N VAL A 287 4.55 7.90 14.45
CA VAL A 287 5.42 9.00 14.90
C VAL A 287 4.86 9.62 16.17
N LEU A 288 3.55 9.90 16.23
CA LEU A 288 2.92 10.41 17.46
C LEU A 288 3.14 9.46 18.64
N LYS A 289 2.99 8.15 18.44
CA LYS A 289 3.24 7.15 19.50
C LYS A 289 4.70 7.09 19.95
N ASP A 290 5.66 7.21 19.02
CA ASP A 290 7.09 7.27 19.37
C ASP A 290 7.40 8.50 20.20
N PHE A 291 6.92 9.68 19.78
CA PHE A 291 7.07 10.92 20.55
C PHE A 291 6.38 10.84 21.91
N SER A 292 5.21 10.23 22.01
CA SER A 292 4.52 10.01 23.30
C SER A 292 5.38 9.19 24.26
N THR A 293 5.97 8.11 23.75
CA THR A 293 6.84 7.22 24.53
C THR A 293 8.14 7.91 24.93
N CYS A 294 8.72 8.72 24.03
CA CYS A 294 10.01 9.38 24.26
C CYS A 294 9.92 10.63 25.13
N THR A 295 8.82 11.37 25.06
CA THR A 295 8.67 12.69 25.71
C THR A 295 7.76 12.65 26.93
N GLY A 296 6.98 11.57 27.12
CA GLY A 296 5.96 11.46 28.16
C GLY A 296 4.62 12.12 27.80
N ALA A 297 4.51 12.79 26.64
CA ALA A 297 3.26 13.42 26.20
C ALA A 297 2.13 12.40 26.02
N LEU A 298 0.90 12.78 26.38
CA LEU A 298 -0.30 11.99 26.10
C LEU A 298 -0.90 12.37 24.74
N LEU A 299 -1.37 11.36 23.99
CA LEU A 299 -2.14 11.60 22.76
C LEU A 299 -3.55 12.04 23.10
N ILE A 300 -3.90 13.26 22.71
CA ILE A 300 -5.23 13.84 22.88
C ILE A 300 -5.97 13.92 21.55
N SER A 301 -7.30 13.92 21.58
CA SER A 301 -8.12 14.08 20.36
C SER A 301 -8.47 15.53 20.07
N TYR A 302 -8.59 16.36 21.12
CA TYR A 302 -8.93 17.77 21.00
C TYR A 302 -7.96 18.62 21.80
N VAL A 303 -7.53 19.75 21.24
CA VAL A 303 -6.59 20.71 21.88
C VAL A 303 -7.14 21.26 23.20
N THR A 304 -8.45 21.31 23.35
CA THR A 304 -9.11 21.76 24.59
C THR A 304 -8.89 20.79 25.76
N GLN A 305 -8.44 19.56 25.50
CA GLN A 305 -8.13 18.54 26.51
C GLN A 305 -6.71 18.65 27.06
N ILE A 306 -5.90 19.61 26.59
CA ILE A 306 -4.54 19.79 27.12
C ILE A 306 -4.63 20.14 28.61
N ASP A 307 -3.91 19.37 29.40
CA ASP A 307 -3.60 19.62 30.81
C ASP A 307 -2.10 19.39 31.06
N GLU A 308 -1.66 19.55 32.32
CA GLU A 308 -0.25 19.38 32.73
C GLU A 308 0.30 17.99 32.41
N ASN A 309 -0.55 16.95 32.39
CA ASN A 309 -0.14 15.57 32.13
C ASN A 309 0.01 15.28 30.64
N CYS A 310 -0.58 16.11 29.78
CA CYS A 310 -0.51 15.93 28.33
C CYS A 310 0.81 16.43 27.72
N VAL A 311 1.56 17.26 28.45
CA VAL A 311 2.75 17.95 27.93
C VAL A 311 3.97 17.03 27.98
N GLY A 312 4.58 16.80 26.82
CA GLY A 312 5.90 16.16 26.74
C GLY A 312 7.02 17.18 26.74
N GLN A 313 8.22 16.75 27.09
CA GLN A 313 9.40 17.63 27.20
C GLN A 313 10.61 17.07 26.45
N GLY A 314 11.63 17.91 26.26
CA GLY A 314 12.94 17.49 25.75
C GLY A 314 12.99 17.33 24.23
N VAL A 315 12.11 18.01 23.50
CA VAL A 315 12.15 18.08 22.04
C VAL A 315 13.10 19.18 21.61
N THR A 316 13.85 18.95 20.55
CA THR A 316 14.68 19.96 19.89
C THR A 316 14.31 20.04 18.42
N VAL A 317 14.31 21.25 17.87
CA VAL A 317 14.07 21.49 16.44
C VAL A 317 15.31 22.10 15.80
N SER A 318 15.62 21.67 14.59
CA SER A 318 16.74 22.20 13.81
C SER A 318 16.34 22.36 12.35
N GLN A 319 16.61 23.54 11.79
CA GLN A 319 16.51 23.74 10.35
C GLN A 319 17.65 22.97 9.67
N GLN A 320 17.28 22.15 8.69
CA GLN A 320 18.20 21.51 7.76
C GLN A 320 18.44 22.45 6.56
N ARG A 321 19.52 22.27 5.79
CA ARG A 321 19.90 23.21 4.71
C ARG A 321 18.76 23.47 3.72
N ASP A 322 18.75 24.62 3.07
CA ASP A 322 17.72 24.95 2.07
C ASP A 322 17.87 24.06 0.82
N PHE A 323 16.89 23.17 0.57
CA PHE A 323 16.95 22.16 -0.49
C PHE A 323 16.33 22.59 -1.83
N SER A 324 15.66 23.74 -1.88
CA SER A 324 14.88 24.15 -3.05
C SER A 324 15.43 25.40 -3.75
N ARG A 325 15.39 25.39 -5.08
CA ARG A 325 15.58 26.58 -5.92
C ARG A 325 14.38 27.54 -5.83
N LYS A 326 13.19 27.03 -5.51
CA LYS A 326 11.99 27.81 -5.17
C LYS A 326 11.90 27.89 -3.65
N LYS A 327 12.03 29.09 -3.07
CA LYS A 327 12.18 29.32 -1.62
C LYS A 327 10.96 28.95 -0.76
N ASP A 328 10.04 28.12 -1.22
CA ASP A 328 8.71 28.00 -0.62
C ASP A 328 8.70 27.10 0.63
N PHE A 329 9.67 26.18 0.75
CA PHE A 329 9.72 25.21 1.85
C PHE A 329 11.12 25.03 2.44
N VAL A 330 11.16 24.71 3.73
CA VAL A 330 12.36 24.44 4.52
C VAL A 330 12.20 23.09 5.22
N ALA A 331 13.21 22.24 5.13
CA ALA A 331 13.21 20.97 5.85
C ALA A 331 13.65 21.18 7.30
N VAL A 332 12.92 20.59 8.23
CA VAL A 332 13.17 20.71 9.67
C VAL A 332 13.22 19.33 10.30
N SER A 333 14.25 19.10 11.12
CA SER A 333 14.41 17.89 11.91
C SER A 333 13.96 18.16 13.34
N ILE A 334 13.13 17.26 13.86
CA ILE A 334 12.66 17.22 15.24
C ILE A 334 13.25 15.98 15.89
N VAL A 335 13.99 16.19 16.97
CA VAL A 335 14.74 15.15 17.65
C VAL A 335 14.48 15.21 19.15
N THR A 336 14.36 14.04 19.75
CA THR A 336 14.37 13.84 21.20
C THR A 336 15.54 12.92 21.54
N ALA A 337 16.05 12.99 22.77
CA ALA A 337 17.25 12.22 23.16
C ALA A 337 17.10 10.70 23.01
N SER A 338 15.87 10.19 23.02
CA SER A 338 15.55 8.75 22.98
C SER A 338 14.87 8.27 21.70
N THR A 339 14.60 9.15 20.72
CA THR A 339 13.90 8.71 19.51
C THR A 339 14.79 7.77 18.69
N SER A 340 14.18 6.69 18.23
CA SER A 340 14.81 5.74 17.30
C SER A 340 14.24 5.85 15.89
N LEU A 341 13.48 6.93 15.64
CA LEU A 341 12.92 7.23 14.33
C LEU A 341 14.03 7.59 13.34
N VAL A 342 13.93 7.03 12.15
CA VAL A 342 14.80 7.33 11.01
C VAL A 342 13.94 7.83 9.86
N THR A 343 14.22 9.04 9.37
CA THR A 343 13.54 9.58 8.20
C THR A 343 14.34 9.34 6.93
N ALA A 344 13.78 8.56 6.01
CA ALA A 344 14.25 8.45 4.64
C ALA A 344 13.77 9.68 3.85
N VAL A 345 14.72 10.54 3.48
CA VAL A 345 14.45 11.71 2.65
C VAL A 345 14.52 11.32 1.18
N ILE A 346 13.39 11.44 0.49
CA ILE A 346 13.23 11.06 -0.91
C ILE A 346 13.14 12.33 -1.72
N SER A 347 14.12 12.55 -2.57
CA SER A 347 14.18 13.76 -3.39
C SER A 347 14.21 13.48 -4.88
N SER A 348 13.63 14.40 -5.65
CA SER A 348 13.58 14.35 -7.11
C SER A 348 13.49 15.76 -7.67
N SER A 349 14.16 16.01 -8.80
CA SER A 349 13.99 17.24 -9.58
C SER A 349 12.65 17.28 -10.34
N VAL A 350 11.97 16.14 -10.43
CA VAL A 350 10.65 16.00 -11.05
C VAL A 350 9.64 15.66 -9.96
N SER A 351 8.83 16.64 -9.55
CA SER A 351 7.84 16.47 -8.47
C SER A 351 6.85 15.34 -8.75
N ALA A 352 6.41 15.20 -10.01
CA ALA A 352 5.51 14.13 -10.44
C ALA A 352 6.03 12.71 -10.18
N LYS A 353 7.34 12.52 -9.93
CA LYS A 353 7.95 11.22 -9.60
C LYS A 353 8.05 10.95 -8.09
N LEU A 354 7.90 11.96 -7.23
CA LEU A 354 8.15 11.81 -5.79
C LEU A 354 7.29 10.72 -5.16
N GLN A 355 5.98 10.70 -5.45
CA GLN A 355 5.08 9.66 -4.93
C GLN A 355 5.51 8.25 -5.36
N SER A 356 5.90 8.10 -6.63
CA SER A 356 6.37 6.81 -7.17
C SER A 356 7.66 6.34 -6.50
N LEU A 357 8.57 7.25 -6.14
CA LEU A 357 9.78 6.92 -5.41
C LEU A 357 9.48 6.54 -3.96
N GLU A 358 8.55 7.22 -3.30
CA GLU A 358 8.08 6.85 -1.97
C GLU A 358 7.43 5.47 -1.95
N ASP A 359 6.54 5.17 -2.89
CA ASP A 359 5.92 3.86 -3.00
C ASP A 359 6.97 2.75 -3.20
N GLN A 360 8.01 3.03 -3.98
CA GLN A 360 9.12 2.10 -4.21
C GLN A 360 9.92 1.87 -2.93
N PHE A 361 10.23 2.93 -2.18
CA PHE A 361 10.90 2.84 -0.89
C PHE A 361 10.10 1.96 0.08
N TRP A 362 8.81 2.25 0.27
CA TRP A 362 7.96 1.47 1.18
C TRP A 362 7.80 0.02 0.74
N SER A 363 7.62 -0.23 -0.56
CA SER A 363 7.56 -1.59 -1.10
C SER A 363 8.84 -2.37 -0.81
N CYS A 364 10.03 -1.74 -0.95
CA CYS A 364 11.31 -2.37 -0.60
C CYS A 364 11.45 -2.61 0.91
N ALA A 365 11.13 -1.62 1.74
CA ALA A 365 11.21 -1.72 3.20
C ALA A 365 10.30 -2.84 3.75
N HIS A 366 9.05 -2.89 3.29
CA HIS A 366 8.11 -3.94 3.70
C HIS A 366 8.49 -5.32 3.19
N ARG A 367 9.00 -5.45 1.95
CA ARG A 367 9.52 -6.73 1.45
C ARG A 367 10.67 -7.25 2.30
N LEU A 368 11.59 -6.38 2.69
CA LEU A 368 12.72 -6.76 3.53
C LEU A 368 12.26 -7.17 4.93
N HIS A 369 11.41 -6.37 5.57
CA HIS A 369 10.82 -6.70 6.86
C HIS A 369 10.09 -8.05 6.83
N GLN A 370 9.24 -8.28 5.83
CA GLN A 370 8.50 -9.54 5.73
C GLN A 370 9.41 -10.72 5.43
N ALA A 371 10.49 -10.52 4.66
CA ALA A 371 11.47 -11.58 4.42
C ALA A 371 12.15 -11.99 5.72
N LEU A 372 12.55 -11.00 6.55
CA LEU A 372 13.15 -11.24 7.86
C LEU A 372 12.16 -11.87 8.84
N ALA A 373 10.89 -11.44 8.82
CA ALA A 373 9.84 -11.98 9.67
C ALA A 373 9.44 -13.41 9.29
N ASP A 374 9.33 -13.73 8.00
CA ASP A 374 9.00 -15.07 7.52
C ASP A 374 10.16 -16.06 7.73
N GLY A 375 11.41 -15.57 7.73
CA GLY A 375 12.63 -16.39 7.73
C GLY A 375 12.78 -17.28 6.49
N LYS A 376 11.86 -17.18 5.52
CA LYS A 376 11.77 -18.02 4.33
C LYS A 376 11.47 -17.20 3.09
N LEU A 377 11.98 -17.66 1.95
CA LEU A 377 11.85 -17.02 0.65
C LEU A 377 11.49 -18.04 -0.44
N LEU A 378 10.81 -17.58 -1.48
CA LEU A 378 10.51 -18.35 -2.68
C LEU A 378 11.39 -17.87 -3.83
N HIS A 379 11.63 -18.74 -4.81
CA HIS A 379 12.23 -18.34 -6.06
C HIS A 379 11.31 -17.37 -6.82
N GLY A 380 11.85 -16.20 -7.17
CA GLY A 380 11.12 -15.19 -7.94
C GLY A 380 11.09 -15.49 -9.44
N ALA A 381 10.96 -14.42 -10.24
CA ALA A 381 11.01 -14.49 -11.71
C ALA A 381 10.00 -15.45 -12.39
N GLY A 382 8.92 -15.82 -11.69
CA GLY A 382 7.93 -16.77 -12.21
C GLY A 382 8.26 -18.24 -11.95
N THR A 383 9.40 -18.56 -11.31
CA THR A 383 9.81 -19.94 -11.04
C THR A 383 8.83 -20.66 -10.11
N THR A 384 8.34 -19.98 -9.06
CA THR A 384 7.32 -20.57 -8.16
C THR A 384 6.04 -20.91 -8.93
N GLU A 385 5.62 -20.00 -9.80
CA GLU A 385 4.40 -20.12 -10.60
C GLU A 385 4.54 -21.24 -11.65
N LEU A 386 5.73 -21.43 -12.24
CA LEU A 386 6.03 -22.58 -13.11
C LEU A 386 5.92 -23.91 -12.36
N LEU A 387 6.41 -24.00 -11.11
CA LEU A 387 6.23 -25.19 -10.28
C LEU A 387 4.74 -25.44 -9.95
N CYS A 388 3.96 -24.38 -9.78
CA CYS A 388 2.51 -24.50 -9.57
C CYS A 388 1.80 -25.09 -10.80
N ILE A 389 2.12 -24.62 -12.01
CA ILE A 389 1.58 -25.16 -13.27
C ILE A 389 1.86 -26.67 -13.36
N GLN A 390 3.10 -27.06 -13.05
CA GLN A 390 3.51 -28.46 -13.05
C GLN A 390 2.68 -29.30 -12.07
N GLN A 391 2.53 -28.84 -10.83
CA GLN A 391 1.79 -29.58 -9.80
C GLN A 391 0.29 -29.69 -10.11
N LEU A 392 -0.31 -28.66 -10.71
CA LEU A 392 -1.70 -28.68 -11.17
C LEU A 392 -1.91 -29.75 -12.27
N HIS A 393 -1.00 -29.83 -13.24
CA HIS A 393 -1.04 -30.86 -14.29
C HIS A 393 -0.83 -32.29 -13.76
N GLN A 394 -0.06 -32.46 -12.68
CA GLN A 394 0.09 -33.76 -12.02
C GLN A 394 -1.17 -34.15 -11.25
N SER A 395 -1.75 -33.20 -10.50
CA SER A 395 -2.97 -33.44 -9.70
C SER A 395 -4.14 -33.90 -10.57
N LYS A 396 -4.22 -33.39 -11.82
CA LYS A 396 -5.14 -33.86 -12.86
C LYS A 396 -5.06 -35.36 -13.16
N GLN A 397 -3.87 -35.97 -13.10
CA GLN A 397 -3.67 -37.37 -13.47
C GLN A 397 -4.03 -38.33 -12.33
N THR A 398 -3.88 -37.89 -11.08
CA THR A 398 -4.20 -38.67 -9.88
C THR A 398 -5.70 -38.70 -9.58
N ASP A 399 -6.43 -37.61 -9.82
CA ASP A 399 -7.85 -37.45 -9.47
C ASP A 399 -8.80 -37.66 -10.67
N MET A 400 -8.75 -38.84 -11.29
CA MET A 400 -9.64 -39.23 -12.40
C MET A 400 -11.14 -39.36 -12.00
N GLU A 401 -11.51 -39.04 -10.76
CA GLU A 401 -12.85 -39.21 -10.23
C GLU A 401 -13.82 -38.05 -10.57
N ASN A 402 -13.32 -36.84 -10.87
CA ASN A 402 -14.17 -35.69 -11.21
C ASN A 402 -13.74 -34.97 -12.52
N PRO A 403 -14.41 -35.25 -13.65
CA PRO A 403 -14.10 -34.63 -14.95
C PRO A 403 -14.22 -33.10 -14.96
N GLN A 404 -15.14 -32.52 -14.19
CA GLN A 404 -15.33 -31.07 -14.14
C GLN A 404 -14.19 -30.40 -13.38
N GLU A 405 -13.71 -31.02 -12.31
CA GLU A 405 -12.57 -30.55 -11.56
C GLU A 405 -11.30 -30.53 -12.42
N SER A 406 -11.06 -31.60 -13.19
CA SER A 406 -9.94 -31.66 -14.13
C SER A 406 -9.95 -30.50 -15.13
N VAL A 407 -11.13 -30.10 -15.62
CA VAL A 407 -11.26 -28.96 -16.54
C VAL A 407 -10.90 -27.65 -15.84
N VAL A 408 -11.37 -27.44 -14.61
CA VAL A 408 -11.10 -26.23 -13.83
C VAL A 408 -9.59 -26.12 -13.52
N LEU A 409 -8.96 -27.21 -13.10
CA LEU A 409 -7.51 -27.22 -12.79
C LEU A 409 -6.66 -26.93 -14.02
N GLU A 410 -7.06 -27.42 -15.20
CA GLU A 410 -6.39 -27.09 -16.48
C GLU A 410 -6.49 -25.58 -16.78
N LEU A 411 -7.69 -25.02 -16.68
CA LEU A 411 -7.91 -23.59 -16.93
C LEU A 411 -7.13 -22.72 -15.93
N MET A 412 -6.98 -23.17 -14.67
CA MET A 412 -6.12 -22.50 -13.70
C MET A 412 -4.64 -22.57 -14.07
N ALA A 413 -4.16 -23.71 -14.58
CA ALA A 413 -2.78 -23.85 -15.05
C ALA A 413 -2.51 -22.91 -16.24
N GLU A 414 -3.45 -22.81 -17.19
CA GLU A 414 -3.38 -21.82 -18.29
C GLU A 414 -3.37 -20.38 -17.75
N ALA A 415 -4.18 -20.05 -16.73
CA ALA A 415 -4.16 -18.73 -16.11
C ALA A 415 -2.81 -18.39 -15.45
N TRP A 416 -2.12 -19.38 -14.86
CA TRP A 416 -0.74 -19.20 -14.39
C TRP A 416 0.24 -18.98 -15.53
N MET A 417 0.09 -19.68 -16.65
CA MET A 417 0.89 -19.43 -17.85
C MET A 417 0.68 -17.99 -18.38
N ASP A 418 -0.54 -17.45 -18.27
CA ASP A 418 -0.84 -16.06 -18.63
C ASP A 418 -0.12 -15.05 -17.73
N TYR A 419 -0.04 -15.36 -16.44
CA TYR A 419 0.72 -14.57 -15.49
C TYR A 419 2.22 -14.60 -15.80
N VAL A 420 2.81 -15.79 -15.96
CA VAL A 420 4.25 -15.94 -16.23
C VAL A 420 4.62 -15.35 -17.58
N SER A 421 3.82 -15.56 -18.62
CA SER A 421 4.10 -15.00 -19.96
C SER A 421 4.04 -13.46 -19.97
N THR A 422 3.07 -12.86 -19.26
CA THR A 422 3.04 -11.40 -19.08
C THR A 422 4.25 -10.90 -18.30
N LEU A 423 4.64 -11.61 -17.24
CA LEU A 423 5.83 -11.27 -16.45
C LEU A 423 7.11 -11.32 -17.29
N MET A 424 7.29 -12.35 -18.12
CA MET A 424 8.44 -12.51 -19.02
C MET A 424 8.49 -11.38 -20.06
N MET A 425 7.35 -11.06 -20.69
CA MET A 425 7.26 -9.96 -21.67
C MET A 425 7.61 -8.62 -21.02
N ASN A 426 7.01 -8.31 -19.86
CA ASN A 426 7.27 -7.05 -19.18
C ASN A 426 8.72 -6.95 -18.69
N SER A 427 9.33 -8.08 -18.28
CA SER A 427 10.74 -8.13 -17.87
C SER A 427 11.71 -7.97 -19.06
N ARG A 428 11.20 -7.91 -20.31
CA ARG A 428 11.96 -7.88 -21.57
C ARG A 428 12.79 -9.14 -21.82
N SER A 429 12.43 -10.25 -21.18
CA SER A 429 13.06 -11.56 -21.43
C SER A 429 12.65 -12.15 -22.77
N VAL A 430 11.47 -11.79 -23.27
CA VAL A 430 10.93 -12.22 -24.58
C VAL A 430 10.33 -11.04 -25.35
N GLY A 431 10.23 -11.16 -26.67
CA GLY A 431 9.67 -10.13 -27.54
C GLY A 431 8.14 -10.12 -27.60
N SER A 432 7.48 -11.24 -27.32
CA SER A 432 6.02 -11.36 -27.39
C SER A 432 5.43 -12.34 -26.38
N LYS A 433 4.10 -12.23 -26.14
CA LYS A 433 3.39 -13.16 -25.23
C LYS A 433 3.34 -14.57 -25.79
N ALA A 434 3.15 -14.70 -27.10
CA ALA A 434 3.06 -15.99 -27.78
C ALA A 434 4.38 -16.76 -27.72
N GLU A 435 5.50 -16.05 -27.83
CA GLU A 435 6.84 -16.61 -27.64
C GLU A 435 7.03 -17.13 -26.21
N ALA A 436 6.72 -16.32 -25.19
CA ALA A 436 6.74 -16.78 -23.80
C ALA A 436 5.84 -17.98 -23.56
N TRP A 437 4.61 -17.96 -24.09
CA TRP A 437 3.68 -19.08 -23.96
C TRP A 437 4.24 -20.37 -24.54
N THR A 438 4.87 -20.27 -25.71
CA THR A 438 5.50 -21.42 -26.39
C THR A 438 6.68 -21.94 -25.58
N ALA A 439 7.51 -21.05 -25.03
CA ALA A 439 8.63 -21.43 -24.16
C ALA A 439 8.16 -22.16 -22.90
N ILE A 440 7.14 -21.63 -22.22
CA ILE A 440 6.53 -22.26 -21.04
C ILE A 440 5.94 -23.62 -21.41
N ALA A 441 5.17 -23.70 -22.49
CA ALA A 441 4.56 -24.95 -22.94
C ALA A 441 5.61 -26.02 -23.32
N HIS A 442 6.72 -25.61 -23.94
CA HIS A 442 7.84 -26.49 -24.26
C HIS A 442 8.50 -27.02 -22.98
N GLN A 443 8.78 -26.15 -22.01
CA GLN A 443 9.34 -26.55 -20.71
C GLN A 443 8.42 -27.52 -19.95
N MET A 444 7.10 -27.32 -20.01
CA MET A 444 6.13 -28.24 -19.42
C MET A 444 6.09 -29.60 -20.12
N ARG A 445 6.49 -29.69 -21.39
CA ARG A 445 6.62 -30.97 -22.12
C ARG A 445 7.89 -31.72 -21.73
N LEU A 446 9.05 -31.05 -21.73
CA LEU A 446 10.33 -31.66 -21.32
C LEU A 446 10.26 -32.29 -19.92
N TYR A 447 9.52 -31.64 -19.02
CA TYR A 447 9.29 -32.18 -17.68
C TYR A 447 8.47 -33.48 -17.68
N LYS A 448 7.48 -33.62 -18.56
CA LYS A 448 6.71 -34.88 -18.71
C LYS A 448 7.61 -36.04 -19.15
N ASP A 449 8.71 -35.74 -19.84
CA ASP A 449 9.71 -36.70 -20.29
C ASP A 449 10.79 -36.98 -19.23
N GLY A 450 10.67 -36.42 -18.02
CA GLY A 450 11.51 -36.73 -16.86
C GLY A 450 12.71 -35.80 -16.64
N GLU A 451 12.88 -34.75 -17.44
CA GLU A 451 13.92 -33.75 -17.21
C GLU A 451 13.49 -32.74 -16.13
N ALA A 452 14.28 -32.65 -15.06
CA ALA A 452 14.10 -31.62 -14.04
C ALA A 452 14.28 -30.23 -14.67
N ILE A 453 13.42 -29.27 -14.30
CA ILE A 453 13.59 -27.87 -14.69
C ILE A 453 15.01 -27.44 -14.34
N SER A 454 15.79 -27.02 -15.34
CA SER A 454 17.12 -26.46 -15.09
C SER A 454 16.95 -25.25 -14.17
N ARG A 455 17.45 -25.38 -12.93
CA ARG A 455 17.48 -24.29 -11.94
C ARG A 455 18.38 -23.13 -12.38
N ASP A 456 19.07 -23.29 -13.50
CA ASP A 456 20.08 -22.40 -14.07
C ASP A 456 19.53 -21.43 -15.13
N ALA A 457 18.23 -21.49 -15.47
CA ALA A 457 17.62 -20.54 -16.40
C ALA A 457 17.26 -19.20 -15.70
N ASP A 458 18.24 -18.30 -15.67
CA ASP A 458 18.08 -16.82 -15.72
C ASP A 458 17.39 -16.09 -14.54
N GLY A 459 17.23 -16.76 -13.39
CA GLY A 459 16.65 -16.20 -12.16
C GLY A 459 17.62 -16.04 -10.98
N ALA A 460 18.94 -16.15 -11.22
CA ALA A 460 19.96 -16.17 -10.18
C ALA A 460 19.86 -14.93 -9.27
N GLY A 461 19.29 -15.11 -8.07
CA GLY A 461 19.23 -14.08 -7.03
C GLY A 461 17.92 -13.30 -6.87
N VAL A 462 16.86 -13.61 -7.65
CA VAL A 462 15.52 -13.01 -7.49
C VAL A 462 14.67 -13.85 -6.55
N TYR A 463 14.13 -13.22 -5.50
CA TYR A 463 13.35 -13.90 -4.47
C TYR A 463 12.03 -13.18 -4.17
N ASP A 464 11.06 -13.97 -3.73
CA ASP A 464 9.72 -13.55 -3.41
C ASP A 464 9.38 -13.91 -1.95
N ASN A 465 8.69 -13.02 -1.22
CA ASN A 465 8.20 -13.32 0.13
C ASN A 465 7.10 -14.40 0.10
N VAL A 466 7.20 -15.39 0.99
CA VAL A 466 6.25 -16.50 1.08
C VAL A 466 4.86 -15.99 1.46
N THR A 467 4.77 -15.24 2.56
CA THR A 467 3.48 -14.80 3.13
C THR A 467 2.79 -13.81 2.19
N VAL A 468 3.52 -12.81 1.69
CA VAL A 468 2.94 -11.78 0.77
C VAL A 468 2.41 -12.41 -0.51
N LYS A 469 3.16 -13.36 -1.11
CA LYS A 469 2.74 -14.06 -2.33
C LYS A 469 1.47 -14.87 -2.08
N SER A 470 1.50 -15.71 -1.05
CA SER A 470 0.38 -16.59 -0.70
C SER A 470 -0.89 -15.80 -0.40
N GLU A 471 -0.78 -14.69 0.32
CA GLU A 471 -1.92 -13.87 0.71
C GLU A 471 -2.49 -13.07 -0.47
N ALA A 472 -1.65 -12.59 -1.38
CA ALA A 472 -2.12 -11.98 -2.63
C ALA A 472 -2.94 -12.96 -3.47
N TRP A 473 -2.52 -14.23 -3.52
CA TRP A 473 -3.25 -15.30 -4.21
C TRP A 473 -4.59 -15.60 -3.54
N ARG A 474 -4.63 -15.76 -2.22
CA ARG A 474 -5.90 -16.00 -1.50
C ARG A 474 -6.91 -14.88 -1.73
N ARG A 475 -6.49 -13.62 -1.54
CA ARG A 475 -7.38 -12.46 -1.71
C ARG A 475 -7.90 -12.30 -3.11
N ALA A 476 -7.08 -12.58 -4.13
CA ALA A 476 -7.52 -12.55 -5.51
C ALA A 476 -8.61 -13.60 -5.77
N LEU A 477 -8.46 -14.82 -5.23
CA LEU A 477 -9.45 -15.88 -5.42
C LEU A 477 -10.73 -15.61 -4.61
N ASP A 478 -10.60 -15.13 -3.37
CA ASP A 478 -11.73 -14.77 -2.52
C ASP A 478 -12.58 -13.66 -3.13
N LEU A 479 -11.93 -12.66 -3.75
CA LEU A 479 -12.63 -11.62 -4.51
C LEU A 479 -13.40 -12.20 -5.70
N VAL A 480 -12.78 -13.10 -6.47
CA VAL A 480 -13.45 -13.78 -7.59
C VAL A 480 -14.65 -14.60 -7.10
N PHE A 481 -14.52 -15.30 -5.97
CA PHE A 481 -15.63 -16.04 -5.37
C PHE A 481 -16.76 -15.13 -4.89
N LEU A 482 -16.43 -14.00 -4.28
CA LEU A 482 -17.42 -13.02 -3.86
C LEU A 482 -18.23 -12.53 -5.05
N VAL A 483 -17.55 -12.14 -6.14
CA VAL A 483 -18.21 -11.69 -7.36
C VAL A 483 -18.99 -12.81 -8.04
N LEU A 484 -18.42 -14.01 -8.19
CA LEU A 484 -19.06 -15.19 -8.82
C LEU A 484 -20.36 -15.61 -8.13
N GLN A 485 -20.46 -15.37 -6.82
CA GLN A 485 -21.65 -15.70 -6.03
C GLN A 485 -22.74 -14.62 -6.06
N SER A 486 -22.41 -13.42 -6.52
CA SER A 486 -23.37 -12.33 -6.65
C SER A 486 -24.28 -12.61 -7.85
N ASP A 487 -25.54 -12.93 -7.56
CA ASP A 487 -26.57 -13.21 -8.54
C ASP A 487 -27.27 -11.95 -9.05
N THR A 488 -27.34 -10.89 -8.23
CA THR A 488 -27.97 -9.61 -8.59
C THR A 488 -27.24 -8.43 -7.94
N GLU A 489 -27.05 -7.35 -8.70
CA GLU A 489 -26.56 -6.08 -8.17
C GLU A 489 -27.76 -5.20 -7.78
N ILE A 490 -27.83 -4.82 -6.50
CA ILE A 490 -28.93 -3.98 -5.99
C ILE A 490 -28.38 -2.56 -5.78
N ILE A 491 -28.81 -1.63 -6.63
CA ILE A 491 -28.50 -0.21 -6.50
C ILE A 491 -29.62 0.47 -5.72
N THR A 492 -29.29 1.05 -4.56
CA THR A 492 -30.25 1.80 -3.73
C THR A 492 -29.87 3.26 -3.67
N GLY A 493 -30.82 4.16 -3.94
CA GLY A 493 -30.64 5.60 -3.81
C GLY A 493 -31.97 6.33 -3.99
N VAL A 494 -32.10 7.52 -3.39
CA VAL A 494 -33.20 8.43 -3.71
C VAL A 494 -32.71 9.27 -4.88
N SER A 495 -33.22 9.02 -6.08
CA SER A 495 -33.04 9.98 -7.17
C SER A 495 -33.76 11.27 -6.75
N GLU A 496 -33.03 12.37 -6.62
CA GLU A 496 -33.66 13.69 -6.64
C GLU A 496 -34.16 13.92 -8.08
N GLY A 497 -35.34 13.35 -8.37
CA GLY A 497 -36.02 13.48 -9.65
C GLY A 497 -35.90 12.26 -10.56
N GLU A 498 -36.47 11.13 -10.17
CA GLU A 498 -37.33 10.28 -11.03
C GLU A 498 -37.77 9.03 -10.25
N ASN A 499 -39.07 8.95 -9.95
CA ASN A 499 -39.72 7.76 -9.37
C ASN A 499 -39.76 6.62 -10.39
N LEU A 500 -38.62 6.00 -10.69
CA LEU A 500 -38.58 4.70 -11.36
C LEU A 500 -37.60 3.79 -10.60
N PHE A 501 -38.15 2.83 -9.85
CA PHE A 501 -37.40 1.68 -9.39
C PHE A 501 -37.05 0.82 -10.62
N LEU A 502 -35.81 0.90 -11.09
CA LEU A 502 -35.26 -0.01 -12.10
C LEU A 502 -34.68 -1.23 -11.38
N PHE A 503 -35.36 -2.37 -11.54
CA PHE A 503 -34.75 -3.68 -11.33
C PHE A 503 -34.01 -4.04 -12.63
N CYS A 504 -32.68 -4.16 -12.57
CA CYS A 504 -31.87 -4.69 -13.68
C CYS A 504 -31.44 -6.12 -13.40
#